data_AF-A0A6I4JTA0-F1
#
_entry.id   AF-A0A6I4JTA0-F1
#
_cell.length_a   1.000
_cell.length_b   1.000
_cell.length_c   1.000
_cell.angle_alpha   90.00
_cell.angle_beta   90.00
_cell.angle_gamma   90.00
#
_symmetry.space_group_name_H-M   'P 1'
#
loop_
_entity.id
_entity.type
_entity.pdbx_description
1 polymer ?
#
loop_
_entity_poly.entity_id
_entity_poly.type
_entity_poly.pdbx_seq_one_letter_code
_entity_poly.pdbx_strand_id
1 'polypeptide(L)'
;MNGLSDVRLTLHSQELATGQNDGAREALMRNAPSGLGRWGLFWHRLHTRKALLELTPEQLRDVGLSREQAREEGLKPFWRI
;
A
#
# COMPACT_ATOMS: atom_id res chain seq x y z
N MET A 1 -10.37 -28.62 -25.33
CA MET A 1 -9.30 -27.61 -25.50
C MET A 1 -9.96 -26.26 -25.30
N ASN A 2 -9.83 -25.58 -24.15
CA ASN A 2 -8.91 -24.45 -23.95
C ASN A 2 -8.89 -24.04 -22.45
N GLY A 3 -8.27 -24.85 -21.59
CA GLY A 3 -8.12 -24.54 -20.14
C GLY A 3 -6.87 -23.72 -19.80
N LEU A 4 -6.12 -23.24 -20.80
CA LEU A 4 -4.82 -22.58 -20.63
C LEU A 4 -4.93 -21.05 -20.52
N SER A 5 -6.06 -20.45 -20.88
CA SER A 5 -6.29 -18.99 -20.81
C SER A 5 -6.56 -18.50 -19.39
N ASP A 6 -7.36 -19.22 -18.61
CA ASP A 6 -7.72 -18.83 -17.23
C ASP A 6 -6.53 -18.87 -16.27
N VAL A 7 -5.62 -19.83 -16.47
CA VAL A 7 -4.39 -19.94 -15.67
C VAL A 7 -3.44 -18.78 -15.97
N ARG A 8 -3.32 -18.33 -17.24
CA ARG A 8 -2.50 -17.16 -17.56
C ARG A 8 -3.08 -15.86 -17.01
N LEU A 9 -4.39 -15.68 -17.03
CA LEU A 9 -5.04 -14.48 -16.50
C LEU A 9 -4.91 -14.37 -14.98
N THR A 10 -5.04 -15.49 -14.27
CA THR A 10 -4.84 -15.55 -12.82
C THR A 10 -3.38 -15.39 -12.42
N LEU A 11 -2.43 -15.90 -13.21
CA LEU A 11 -1.00 -15.68 -12.99
C LEU A 11 -0.62 -14.22 -13.26
N HIS A 12 -1.10 -13.62 -14.35
CA HIS A 12 -0.83 -12.22 -14.70
C HIS A 12 -1.47 -11.23 -13.71
N SER A 13 -2.63 -11.58 -13.14
CA SER A 13 -3.26 -10.79 -12.06
C SER A 13 -2.47 -10.89 -10.75
N GLN A 14 -1.90 -12.07 -10.45
CA GLN A 14 -0.99 -12.24 -9.31
C GLN A 14 0.32 -11.50 -9.50
N GLU A 15 0.91 -11.52 -10.70
CA GLU A 15 2.14 -10.78 -11.03
C GLU A 15 1.94 -9.26 -11.02
N LEU A 16 0.75 -8.77 -11.42
CA LEU A 16 0.38 -7.36 -11.27
C LEU A 16 0.17 -6.97 -9.79
N ALA A 17 -0.41 -7.85 -8.97
CA ALA A 17 -0.59 -7.60 -7.55
C ALA A 17 0.74 -7.65 -6.76
N THR A 18 1.67 -8.54 -7.12
CA THR A 18 3.02 -8.58 -6.55
C THR A 18 3.87 -7.41 -7.02
N GLY A 19 3.81 -7.05 -8.31
CA GLY A 19 4.49 -5.87 -8.85
C GLY A 19 3.97 -4.54 -8.28
N GLN A 20 2.68 -4.45 -7.95
CA GLN A 20 2.12 -3.30 -7.21
C GLN A 20 2.60 -3.26 -5.76
N ASN A 21 2.72 -4.40 -5.08
CA ASN A 21 3.30 -4.48 -3.73
C ASN A 21 4.79 -4.08 -3.75
N ASP A 22 5.55 -4.53 -4.75
CA ASP A 22 6.95 -4.19 -4.90
C ASP A 22 7.15 -2.72 -5.29
N GLY A 23 6.28 -2.19 -6.16
CA GLY A 23 6.23 -0.76 -6.49
C GLY A 23 5.83 0.11 -5.30
N ALA A 24 4.89 -0.34 -4.47
CA ALA A 24 4.53 0.33 -3.21
C ALA A 24 5.68 0.28 -2.21
N ARG A 25 6.40 -0.85 -2.10
CA ARG A 25 7.60 -0.99 -1.27
C ARG A 25 8.74 -0.07 -1.74
N GLU A 26 8.98 0.02 -3.04
CA GLU A 26 9.94 0.96 -3.62
C GLU A 26 9.51 2.42 -3.42
N ALA A 27 8.23 2.74 -3.60
CA ALA A 27 7.71 4.09 -3.38
C ALA A 27 7.80 4.49 -1.90
N LEU A 28 7.57 3.55 -0.98
CA LEU A 28 7.72 3.77 0.46
C LEU A 28 9.19 3.92 0.87
N MET A 29 10.10 3.16 0.27
CA MET A 29 11.55 3.33 0.50
C MET A 29 12.05 4.67 -0.03
N ARG A 30 11.51 5.14 -1.16
CA ARG A 30 11.80 6.49 -1.70
C ARG A 30 11.21 7.63 -0.86
N ASN A 31 10.08 7.40 -0.19
CA ASN A 31 9.41 8.38 0.68
C ASN A 31 9.69 8.18 2.17
N ALA A 32 10.59 7.25 2.55
CA ALA A 32 10.94 7.06 3.94
C ALA A 32 11.77 8.26 4.41
N PRO A 33 11.45 8.90 5.54
CA PRO A 33 12.23 10.01 6.05
C PRO A 33 13.68 9.54 6.30
N SER A 34 14.63 10.09 5.56
CA SER A 34 16.05 9.81 5.74
C SER A 34 16.48 10.35 7.11
N GLY A 35 17.09 9.49 7.93
CA GLY A 35 17.58 9.84 9.27
C GLY A 35 16.74 9.33 10.45
N LEU A 36 15.61 8.66 10.22
CA LEU A 36 14.87 7.99 11.30
C LEU A 36 15.44 6.58 11.55
N GLY A 37 15.81 6.30 12.81
CA GLY A 37 16.07 4.93 13.27
C GLY A 37 14.80 4.06 13.21
N ARG A 38 14.94 2.74 13.47
CA ARG A 38 13.83 1.77 13.40
C ARG A 38 12.57 2.21 14.18
N TRP A 39 12.76 2.83 15.35
CA TRP A 39 11.67 3.36 16.17
C TRP A 39 11.00 4.59 15.55
N GLY A 40 11.78 5.49 14.95
CA GLY A 40 11.24 6.65 14.24
C GLY A 40 10.41 6.24 13.02
N LEU A 41 10.87 5.24 12.25
CA LEU A 41 10.11 4.67 11.14
C LEU A 41 8.82 4.00 11.61
N PHE A 42 8.85 3.33 12.77
CA PHE A 42 7.67 2.76 13.40
C PHE A 42 6.63 3.83 13.73
N TRP A 43 7.03 4.90 14.43
CA TRP A 43 6.12 6.00 14.78
C TRP A 43 5.59 6.73 13.56
N HIS A 44 6.43 6.92 12.54
CA HIS A 44 6.04 7.52 11.27
C HIS A 44 4.96 6.67 10.58
N ARG A 45 5.19 5.36 10.42
CA ARG A 45 4.22 4.44 9.79
C ARG A 45 2.91 4.37 10.58
N LEU A 46 2.97 4.40 11.91
CA LEU A 46 1.77 4.42 12.75
C LEU A 46 0.95 5.71 12.52
N HIS A 47 1.61 6.87 12.49
CA HIS A 47 0.94 8.16 12.29
C HIS A 47 0.34 8.28 10.89
N THR A 48 1.10 7.94 9.84
CA THR A 48 0.59 8.06 8.46
C THR A 48 -0.60 7.15 8.21
N ARG A 49 -0.60 5.93 8.77
CA ARG A 49 -1.74 5.01 8.68
C ARG A 49 -2.97 5.51 9.42
N LYS A 50 -2.81 6.10 10.61
CA LYS A 50 -3.93 6.74 11.33
C LYS A 50 -4.49 7.92 10.54
N ALA A 51 -3.62 8.75 10.00
CA ALA A 51 -4.02 9.88 9.18
C ALA A 51 -4.90 9.44 7.99
N LEU A 52 -4.53 8.35 7.29
CA LEU A 52 -5.36 7.80 6.20
C LEU A 52 -6.79 7.43 6.64
N LEU A 53 -6.98 6.99 7.89
CA LEU A 53 -8.31 6.66 8.42
C LEU A 53 -9.12 7.90 8.82
N GLU A 54 -8.43 9.00 9.16
CA GLU A 54 -9.04 10.26 9.59
C GLU A 54 -9.37 11.20 8.42
N LEU A 55 -8.75 11.01 7.25
CA LEU A 55 -8.99 11.84 6.06
C LEU A 55 -10.42 11.73 5.51
N THR A 56 -10.94 12.86 5.04
CA THR A 56 -12.25 12.90 4.37
C THR A 56 -12.17 12.28 2.97
N PRO A 57 -13.29 11.80 2.38
CA PRO A 57 -13.28 11.23 1.03
C PRO A 57 -12.71 12.18 -0.03
N GLU A 58 -12.92 13.49 0.13
CA GLU A 58 -12.44 14.52 -0.78
C GLU A 58 -10.92 14.64 -0.71
N GLN A 59 -10.35 14.68 0.50
CA GLN A 59 -8.90 14.72 0.70
C GLN A 59 -8.20 13.46 0.21
N LEU A 60 -8.85 12.28 0.35
CA LEU A 60 -8.32 11.04 -0.21
C LEU A 60 -8.27 11.11 -1.75
N ARG A 61 -9.28 11.70 -2.40
CA ARG A 61 -9.29 11.90 -3.85
C ARG A 61 -8.18 12.85 -4.32
N ASP A 62 -7.88 13.89 -3.56
CA ASP A 62 -6.78 14.82 -3.88
C ASP A 62 -5.41 14.12 -3.88
N VAL A 63 -5.25 13.09 -3.03
CA VAL A 63 -4.04 12.25 -2.97
C VAL A 63 -4.11 11.07 -3.96
N GLY A 64 -5.23 10.90 -4.67
CA GLY A 64 -5.45 9.81 -5.63
C GLY A 64 -5.71 8.45 -4.98
N LEU A 65 -6.15 8.42 -3.71
CA LEU A 65 -6.48 7.20 -2.98
C LEU A 65 -7.99 6.99 -2.87
N SER A 66 -8.44 5.74 -2.99
CA SER A 66 -9.81 5.37 -2.67
C SER A 66 -10.01 5.18 -1.16
N ARG A 67 -11.26 5.27 -0.69
CA ARG A 67 -11.59 5.04 0.72
C ARG A 67 -11.29 3.61 1.15
N GLU A 68 -11.47 2.65 0.26
CA GLU A 68 -11.17 1.24 0.48
C GLU A 68 -9.65 1.03 0.63
N GLN A 69 -8.84 1.63 -0.26
CA GLN A 69 -7.39 1.59 -0.17
C GLN A 69 -6.88 2.24 1.12
N ALA A 70 -7.43 3.38 1.52
CA ALA A 70 -7.07 4.05 2.77
C ALA A 70 -7.40 3.18 4.00
N ARG A 71 -8.52 2.46 3.99
CA ARG A 71 -8.88 1.52 5.07
C ARG A 71 -7.99 0.30 5.08
N GLU A 72 -7.69 -0.27 3.92
CA GLU A 72 -6.79 -1.42 3.81
C GLU A 72 -5.40 -1.06 4.35
N GLU A 73 -4.84 0.09 3.96
CA GLU A 73 -3.56 0.57 4.47
C GLU A 73 -3.61 0.94 5.96
N GLY A 74 -4.67 1.62 6.40
CA GLY A 74 -4.84 2.06 7.78
C GLY A 74 -5.02 0.89 8.77
N LEU A 75 -5.61 -0.22 8.31
CA LEU A 75 -5.83 -1.42 9.13
C LEU A 75 -4.67 -2.43 9.06
N LYS A 76 -3.66 -2.22 8.21
CA LYS A 76 -2.48 -3.10 8.17
C LYS A 76 -1.74 -3.05 9.51
N PRO A 77 -1.35 -4.22 10.06
CA PRO A 77 -0.58 -4.26 11.28
C PRO A 77 0.78 -3.57 11.08
N PHE A 78 1.32 -2.99 12.15
CA PHE A 78 2.48 -2.09 12.09
C PHE A 78 3.76 -2.74 11.51
N TRP A 79 3.88 -4.07 11.58
CA TRP A 79 5.02 -4.84 11.07
C TRP A 79 4.92 -5.22 9.58
N ARG A 80 3.73 -5.07 8.97
CA ARG A 80 3.53 -5.42 7.56
C ARG A 80 3.87 -4.20 6.71
N ILE A 81 4.89 -4.35 5.86
CA ILE A 81 5.34 -3.29 4.95
C ILE A 81 4.38 -3.17 3.80
#